data_AF-A0A6N8E5U2-F1
#
_entry.id   AF-A0A6N8E5U2-F1
#
_cell.length_a   1.000
_cell.length_b   1.000
_cell.length_c   1.000
_cell.angle_alpha   90.00
_cell.angle_beta   90.00
_cell.angle_gamma   90.00
#
_symmetry.space_group_name_H-M   'P 1'
#
loop_
_entity.id
_entity.type
_entity.pdbx_description
1 polymer ?
#
loop_
_entity_poly.entity_id
_entity_poly.type
_entity_poly.pdbx_seq_one_letter_code
_entity_poly.pdbx_strand_id
1 'polypeptide(L)'
;MFAKNTLASAVAAAIGVSAVGVAQADTLFFPYVALSQTVTTIVSVINTTDDNWSNDGPPQAAGFLHYRLYYKNVANGEGLTNSCEEYNEYLSTSRNDIQTIDLSGVYGSDTLGVLFNDPGVNNPWVAANRDYALGRYVTPARGYLTVDNSDGTTWDTNGDDGDTMAGEAFVFEFGSGAAWGYQAYQSNSEDLRWAASQSPTPVALMPFAGVEGSTSDITTAFFVTPVSGNQTPDVENAYRARVEYFTTTRGDLFDRDENVISGTLQQDVVCVGRVDATSLLSDGTLVRLGNGGWANLWSYPVLDGQMAAFDPTRSTGLISVSDRSLASDGAVVIKLEYSVGGMFNGESMNDTFNNAIMYGPDANNPWPR
;
A
#
# COMPACT_ATOMS: atom_id res chain seq x y z
N MET A 1 1.61 28.70 -7.30
CA MET A 1 1.90 28.09 -8.62
C MET A 1 3.31 27.55 -8.52
N PHE A 2 3.47 26.28 -8.12
CA PHE A 2 4.79 25.63 -8.07
C PHE A 2 5.31 25.51 -9.51
N ALA A 3 6.53 25.96 -9.75
CA ALA A 3 7.12 25.90 -11.08
C ALA A 3 7.35 24.42 -11.44
N LYS A 4 6.81 23.97 -12.58
CA LYS A 4 6.97 22.60 -13.11
C LYS A 4 8.43 22.09 -13.10
N ASN A 5 9.40 23.00 -13.06
CA ASN A 5 10.84 22.71 -13.06
C ASN A 5 11.39 22.16 -11.72
N THR A 6 10.75 22.37 -10.58
CA THR A 6 11.22 21.82 -9.28
C THR A 6 10.79 20.36 -9.05
N LEU A 7 9.77 19.90 -9.76
CA LEU A 7 9.24 18.52 -9.65
C LEU A 7 10.19 17.48 -10.26
N ALA A 8 10.81 17.80 -11.40
CA ALA A 8 11.78 16.91 -12.05
C ALA A 8 12.99 16.60 -11.15
N SER A 9 13.40 17.54 -10.28
CA SER A 9 14.51 17.34 -9.36
C SER A 9 14.15 16.52 -8.12
N ALA A 10 12.89 16.55 -7.66
CA ALA A 10 12.43 15.75 -6.52
C ALA A 10 12.27 14.26 -6.89
N VAL A 11 11.74 13.98 -8.09
CA VAL A 11 11.61 12.61 -8.61
C VAL A 11 12.99 11.97 -8.84
N ALA A 12 13.96 12.75 -9.36
CA ALA A 12 15.33 12.26 -9.57
C ALA A 12 16.10 11.95 -8.27
N ALA A 13 15.75 12.57 -7.15
CA ALA A 13 16.45 12.37 -5.87
C ALA A 13 15.96 11.14 -5.08
N ALA A 14 14.78 10.60 -5.41
CA ALA A 14 14.18 9.47 -4.71
C ALA A 14 14.51 8.09 -5.33
N ILE A 15 15.31 8.06 -6.41
CA ILE A 15 15.87 6.84 -7.01
C ILE A 15 17.03 6.33 -6.12
N GLY A 16 16.69 5.98 -4.88
CA GLY A 16 17.57 5.36 -3.89
C GLY A 16 17.51 3.85 -4.05
N VAL A 17 18.53 3.33 -4.73
CA VAL A 17 18.75 1.91 -5.08
C VAL A 17 18.53 0.99 -3.87
N SER A 18 17.52 0.13 -3.94
CA SER A 18 17.44 -1.11 -3.14
C SER A 18 17.72 -2.29 -4.08
N ALA A 19 18.72 -3.11 -3.74
CA ALA A 19 19.23 -4.17 -4.60
C ALA A 19 18.21 -5.30 -4.82
N VAL A 20 18.13 -5.73 -6.08
CA VAL A 20 17.19 -6.69 -6.66
C VAL A 20 17.73 -8.12 -6.51
N GLY A 21 16.92 -9.03 -5.98
CA GLY A 21 16.98 -10.45 -6.32
C GLY A 21 15.77 -10.74 -7.21
N VAL A 22 16.01 -11.09 -8.47
CA VAL A 22 14.99 -11.19 -9.52
C VAL A 22 14.28 -12.54 -9.44
N ALA A 23 12.95 -12.52 -9.37
CA ALA A 23 12.06 -13.63 -9.64
C ALA A 23 10.95 -13.13 -10.59
N GLN A 24 10.53 -14.01 -11.50
CA GLN A 24 9.61 -13.76 -12.63
C GLN A 24 8.27 -13.23 -12.11
N ALA A 25 7.74 -12.13 -12.66
CA ALA A 25 6.48 -11.57 -12.19
C ALA A 25 5.56 -11.14 -13.33
N ASP A 26 4.37 -11.73 -13.31
CA ASP A 26 3.21 -11.43 -14.15
C ASP A 26 2.20 -10.53 -13.43
N THR A 27 2.45 -10.19 -12.16
CA THR A 27 1.66 -9.28 -11.33
C THR A 27 2.56 -8.36 -10.48
N LEU A 28 2.27 -7.06 -10.52
CA LEU A 28 2.77 -6.06 -9.57
C LEU A 28 1.69 -5.73 -8.55
N PHE A 29 2.08 -5.58 -7.29
CA PHE A 29 1.19 -5.16 -6.20
C PHE A 29 1.72 -3.93 -5.48
N PHE A 30 0.97 -2.85 -5.60
CA PHE A 30 1.18 -1.60 -4.89
C PHE A 30 0.22 -1.55 -3.70
N PRO A 31 0.68 -1.89 -2.49
CA PRO A 31 -0.19 -2.11 -1.34
C PRO A 31 -0.93 -0.85 -0.89
N TYR A 32 -0.50 0.36 -1.27
CA TYR A 32 -1.11 1.57 -0.76
C TYR A 32 -1.07 2.75 -1.72
N VAL A 33 -2.23 3.19 -2.19
CA VAL A 33 -2.39 4.42 -2.95
C VAL A 33 -3.29 5.41 -2.20
N ALA A 34 -3.02 6.69 -2.38
CA ALA A 34 -3.78 7.79 -1.78
C ALA A 34 -4.03 8.88 -2.81
N LEU A 35 -5.29 9.30 -2.89
CA LEU A 35 -5.78 10.21 -3.92
C LEU A 35 -6.61 11.30 -3.23
N SER A 36 -6.25 12.57 -3.38
CA SER A 36 -7.01 13.70 -2.86
C SER A 36 -6.64 14.98 -3.62
N GLN A 37 -7.20 16.12 -3.20
CA GLN A 37 -6.80 17.42 -3.74
C GLN A 37 -5.40 17.88 -3.33
N THR A 38 -4.78 17.25 -2.32
CA THR A 38 -3.46 17.61 -1.78
C THR A 38 -2.48 16.43 -1.71
N VAL A 39 -2.95 15.22 -2.04
CA VAL A 39 -2.17 13.98 -2.04
C VAL A 39 -2.38 13.28 -3.37
N THR A 40 -1.31 12.81 -4.00
CA THR A 40 -1.41 11.86 -5.10
C THR A 40 -0.41 10.72 -4.95
N THR A 41 -0.74 9.58 -5.52
CA THR A 41 0.22 8.51 -5.76
C THR A 41 0.62 8.51 -7.22
N ILE A 42 1.93 8.66 -7.46
CA ILE A 42 2.56 8.44 -8.75
C ILE A 42 3.07 7.02 -8.76
N VAL A 43 2.69 6.24 -9.77
CA VAL A 43 3.19 4.88 -9.98
C VAL A 43 4.03 4.84 -11.24
N SER A 44 5.17 4.17 -11.19
CA SER A 44 5.99 3.83 -12.35
C SER A 44 5.97 2.33 -12.54
N VAL A 45 5.62 1.87 -13.74
CA VAL A 45 5.68 0.47 -14.14
C VAL A 45 6.70 0.34 -15.26
N ILE A 46 7.70 -0.51 -15.05
CA ILE A 46 8.71 -0.87 -16.03
C ILE A 46 8.28 -2.21 -16.61
N ASN A 47 8.00 -2.22 -17.91
CA ASN A 47 7.67 -3.44 -18.63
C ASN A 47 8.93 -3.97 -19.32
N THR A 48 9.46 -5.11 -18.87
CA THR A 48 10.54 -5.81 -19.61
C THR A 48 10.03 -6.97 -20.46
N THR A 49 8.73 -7.27 -20.37
CA THR A 49 8.04 -8.28 -21.18
C THR A 49 7.80 -7.81 -22.61
N ASP A 50 7.16 -8.66 -23.42
CA ASP A 50 6.87 -8.39 -24.82
C ASP A 50 6.09 -7.08 -25.09
N ASP A 51 6.04 -6.73 -26.37
CA ASP A 51 5.32 -5.56 -26.87
C ASP A 51 3.81 -5.70 -26.63
N ASN A 52 3.36 -5.13 -25.53
CA ASN A 52 1.97 -5.10 -25.07
C ASN A 52 1.18 -3.91 -25.62
N TRP A 53 1.14 -3.78 -26.95
CA TRP A 53 0.39 -2.72 -27.62
C TRP A 53 -0.12 -3.14 -29.01
N SER A 54 -1.22 -2.53 -29.44
CA SER A 54 -1.78 -2.68 -30.80
C SER A 54 -1.97 -1.31 -31.47
N ASN A 55 -1.58 -1.22 -32.74
CA ASN A 55 -1.89 -0.07 -33.61
C ASN A 55 -3.38 -0.02 -34.02
N ASP A 56 -4.04 -1.19 -34.00
CA ASP A 56 -5.37 -1.38 -34.60
C ASP A 56 -6.36 -1.82 -33.52
N GLY A 57 -7.18 -0.87 -33.04
CA GLY A 57 -8.37 -1.13 -32.23
C GLY A 57 -8.29 -0.72 -30.74
N PRO A 58 -9.43 -0.77 -30.03
CA PRO A 58 -9.46 -0.54 -28.58
C PRO A 58 -8.58 -1.59 -27.87
N PRO A 59 -8.03 -1.27 -26.69
CA PRO A 59 -7.26 -2.23 -25.92
C PRO A 59 -8.09 -3.50 -25.73
N GLN A 60 -7.57 -4.63 -26.22
CA GLN A 60 -8.17 -5.94 -25.97
C GLN A 60 -7.52 -6.52 -24.72
N ALA A 61 -8.21 -7.41 -24.01
CA ALA A 61 -7.70 -8.02 -22.79
C ALA A 61 -6.38 -8.79 -22.99
N ALA A 62 -6.05 -9.20 -24.23
CA ALA A 62 -4.79 -9.87 -24.55
C ALA A 62 -3.76 -8.86 -25.07
N GLY A 63 -2.57 -8.81 -24.46
CA GLY A 63 -1.42 -8.01 -24.92
C GLY A 63 -1.42 -6.56 -24.45
N PHE A 64 -1.92 -6.28 -23.25
CA PHE A 64 -1.87 -4.97 -22.60
C PHE A 64 -1.47 -5.17 -21.13
N LEU A 65 -1.05 -4.10 -20.44
CA LEU A 65 -0.98 -4.14 -18.99
C LEU A 65 -2.37 -3.91 -18.42
N HIS A 66 -2.77 -4.76 -17.49
CA HIS A 66 -4.07 -4.72 -16.85
C HIS A 66 -3.95 -4.04 -15.49
N TYR A 67 -4.40 -2.80 -15.38
CA TYR A 67 -4.37 -2.02 -14.14
C TYR A 67 -5.70 -2.18 -13.40
N ARG A 68 -5.65 -2.63 -12.14
CA ARG A 68 -6.83 -2.77 -11.27
C ARG A 68 -6.62 -1.97 -9.99
N LEU A 69 -7.27 -0.83 -9.90
CA LEU A 69 -7.29 0.03 -8.72
C LEU A 69 -8.49 -0.35 -7.85
N TYR A 70 -8.21 -0.91 -6.68
CA TYR A 70 -9.23 -1.17 -5.67
C TYR A 70 -9.21 -0.06 -4.64
N TYR A 71 -10.33 0.62 -4.45
CA TYR A 71 -10.36 1.85 -3.65
C TYR A 71 -11.59 1.98 -2.76
N LYS A 72 -11.44 2.82 -1.73
CA LYS A 72 -12.52 3.33 -0.89
C LYS A 72 -12.62 4.83 -1.04
N ASN A 73 -13.82 5.34 -1.30
CA ASN A 73 -14.08 6.76 -1.25
C ASN A 73 -14.12 7.24 0.21
N VAL A 74 -13.13 8.03 0.60
CA VAL A 74 -12.96 8.51 1.98
C VAL A 74 -13.99 9.58 2.33
N ALA A 75 -14.52 10.33 1.35
CA ALA A 75 -15.53 11.35 1.61
C ALA A 75 -16.86 10.77 2.10
N ASN A 76 -17.16 9.52 1.75
CA ASN A 76 -18.36 8.81 2.19
C ASN A 76 -18.17 8.08 3.53
N GLY A 77 -17.03 8.32 4.21
CA GLY A 77 -16.59 7.58 5.38
C GLY A 77 -15.77 6.37 4.96
N GLU A 78 -14.49 6.36 5.31
CA GLU A 78 -13.56 5.28 4.96
C GLU A 78 -14.10 3.90 5.36
N GLY A 79 -14.69 3.79 6.55
CA GLY A 79 -15.26 2.56 7.10
C GLY A 79 -14.28 1.39 6.99
N LEU A 80 -13.53 1.11 8.06
CA LEU A 80 -12.48 0.08 8.03
C LEU A 80 -12.98 -1.27 7.49
N THR A 81 -14.25 -1.60 7.72
CA THR A 81 -14.88 -2.86 7.27
C THR A 81 -15.69 -2.76 5.98
N ASN A 82 -15.72 -1.62 5.30
CA ASN A 82 -16.38 -1.48 4.00
C ASN A 82 -15.58 -2.23 2.92
N SER A 83 -16.28 -2.85 1.96
CA SER A 83 -15.66 -3.40 0.74
C SER A 83 -15.06 -2.28 -0.12
N CYS A 84 -14.09 -2.61 -0.96
CA CYS A 84 -13.63 -1.70 -2.01
C CYS A 84 -14.49 -1.76 -3.26
N GLU A 85 -14.47 -0.66 -4.00
CA GLU A 85 -14.86 -0.59 -5.41
C GLU A 85 -13.64 -0.87 -6.29
N GLU A 86 -13.88 -1.31 -7.53
CA GLU A 86 -12.83 -1.57 -8.53
C GLU A 86 -12.92 -0.55 -9.68
N TYR A 87 -11.78 0.00 -10.05
CA TYR A 87 -11.54 0.62 -11.34
C TYR A 87 -10.54 -0.24 -12.12
N ASN A 88 -10.89 -0.59 -13.34
CA ASN A 88 -10.19 -1.60 -14.12
C ASN A 88 -9.99 -1.07 -15.55
N GLU A 89 -8.73 -1.02 -16.00
CA GLU A 89 -8.35 -0.46 -17.29
C GLU A 89 -7.18 -1.23 -17.90
N TYR A 90 -7.17 -1.35 -19.23
CA TYR A 90 -6.06 -1.94 -19.98
C TYR A 90 -5.26 -0.85 -20.67
N LEU A 91 -3.98 -0.72 -20.32
CA LEU A 91 -3.10 0.32 -20.84
C LEU A 91 -1.98 -0.31 -21.68
N SER A 92 -1.71 0.31 -22.84
CA SER A 92 -0.70 -0.17 -23.80
C SER A 92 0.69 0.18 -23.31
N THR A 93 1.64 -0.74 -23.41
CA THR A 93 3.06 -0.52 -23.14
C THR A 93 3.90 -1.23 -24.20
N SER A 94 5.21 -1.00 -24.25
CA SER A 94 6.11 -1.83 -25.05
C SER A 94 7.18 -2.53 -24.21
N ARG A 95 7.98 -3.39 -24.86
CA ARG A 95 9.14 -4.02 -24.25
C ARG A 95 10.20 -2.97 -23.92
N ASN A 96 10.72 -3.02 -22.70
CA ASN A 96 11.66 -2.06 -22.11
C ASN A 96 11.12 -0.63 -21.97
N ASP A 97 9.80 -0.51 -21.82
CA ASP A 97 9.10 0.77 -21.64
C ASP A 97 8.88 1.08 -20.15
N ILE A 98 8.73 2.37 -19.83
CA ILE A 98 8.36 2.83 -18.50
C ILE A 98 7.12 3.71 -18.56
N GLN A 99 6.10 3.33 -17.78
CA GLN A 99 4.87 4.09 -17.65
C GLN A 99 4.82 4.76 -16.30
N THR A 100 4.98 6.08 -16.27
CA THR A 100 4.79 6.86 -15.05
C THR A 100 3.45 7.58 -15.08
N ILE A 101 2.58 7.22 -14.14
CA ILE A 101 1.18 7.63 -14.07
C ILE A 101 0.94 8.33 -12.75
N ASP A 102 0.37 9.53 -12.81
CA ASP A 102 -0.25 10.20 -11.69
C ASP A 102 -1.70 9.71 -11.53
N LEU A 103 -1.92 8.82 -10.55
CA LEU A 103 -3.20 8.13 -10.39
C LEU A 103 -4.37 9.09 -10.15
N SER A 104 -4.15 10.25 -9.50
CA SER A 104 -5.20 11.24 -9.30
C SER A 104 -5.35 12.23 -10.47
N GLY A 105 -4.33 12.32 -11.33
CA GLY A 105 -4.27 13.28 -12.43
C GLY A 105 -4.09 14.74 -12.01
N VAL A 106 -3.66 15.01 -10.77
CA VAL A 106 -3.33 16.37 -10.29
C VAL A 106 -2.27 17.05 -11.16
N TYR A 107 -1.14 16.38 -11.37
CA TYR A 107 -0.01 16.84 -12.18
C TYR A 107 -0.15 16.44 -13.66
N GLY A 108 -0.88 15.36 -13.93
CA GLY A 108 -1.14 14.86 -15.28
C GLY A 108 -2.45 15.36 -15.92
N SER A 109 -3.08 16.42 -15.41
CA SER A 109 -4.41 16.85 -15.90
C SER A 109 -4.46 17.18 -17.39
N ASP A 110 -3.41 17.83 -17.91
CA ASP A 110 -3.27 18.15 -19.34
C ASP A 110 -2.80 16.95 -20.19
N THR A 111 -2.37 15.86 -19.54
CA THR A 111 -1.73 14.68 -20.15
C THR A 111 -2.46 13.39 -19.78
N LEU A 112 -3.73 13.50 -19.40
CA LEU A 112 -4.59 12.35 -19.07
C LEU A 112 -3.97 11.42 -18.01
N GLY A 113 -3.24 11.98 -17.04
CA GLY A 113 -2.55 11.24 -15.96
C GLY A 113 -1.12 10.81 -16.28
N VAL A 114 -0.68 10.83 -17.54
CA VAL A 114 0.69 10.46 -17.92
C VAL A 114 1.67 11.55 -17.49
N LEU A 115 2.77 11.17 -16.84
CA LEU A 115 3.84 12.09 -16.48
C LEU A 115 4.99 12.03 -17.48
N PHE A 116 5.83 13.06 -17.46
CA PHE A 116 7.02 13.24 -18.32
C PHE A 116 6.76 13.29 -19.82
N ASN A 117 5.49 13.20 -20.25
CA ASN A 117 5.08 13.31 -21.64
C ASN A 117 5.97 12.41 -22.50
N ASP A 118 5.77 11.10 -22.35
CA ASP A 118 6.42 10.05 -23.15
C ASP A 118 5.50 9.63 -24.32
N PRO A 119 5.37 10.44 -25.40
CA PRO A 119 4.60 10.09 -26.58
C PRO A 119 5.40 9.12 -27.45
N GLY A 120 5.50 7.87 -27.01
CA GLY A 120 5.94 6.77 -27.86
C GLY A 120 4.84 6.33 -28.82
N VAL A 121 5.21 5.77 -29.98
CA VAL A 121 4.26 5.07 -30.87
C VAL A 121 3.53 3.95 -30.11
N ASN A 122 4.19 3.38 -29.11
CA ASN A 122 3.72 2.25 -28.32
C ASN A 122 2.93 2.68 -27.07
N ASN A 123 2.89 3.99 -26.77
CA ASN A 123 2.12 4.58 -25.69
C ASN A 123 1.26 5.73 -26.23
N PRO A 124 0.23 5.45 -27.05
CA PRO A 124 -0.64 6.46 -27.63
C PRO A 124 -1.62 7.02 -26.59
N TRP A 125 -1.12 7.60 -25.50
CA TRP A 125 -1.93 8.14 -24.41
C TRP A 125 -2.84 9.30 -24.85
N VAL A 126 -2.50 9.97 -25.95
CA VAL A 126 -3.35 10.99 -26.61
C VAL A 126 -4.52 10.39 -27.41
N ALA A 127 -4.62 9.06 -27.51
CA ALA A 127 -5.74 8.42 -28.19
C ALA A 127 -7.07 8.78 -27.50
N ALA A 128 -8.13 8.94 -28.30
CA ALA A 128 -9.44 9.29 -27.80
C ALA A 128 -9.93 8.26 -26.76
N ASN A 129 -10.58 8.76 -25.69
CA ASN A 129 -11.20 7.97 -24.61
C ASN A 129 -10.23 7.18 -23.71
N ARG A 130 -8.97 7.59 -23.58
CA ARG A 130 -8.06 7.04 -22.56
C ARG A 130 -7.84 8.04 -21.43
N ASP A 131 -7.79 7.55 -20.19
CA ASP A 131 -7.36 8.33 -19.04
C ASP A 131 -6.51 7.41 -18.15
N TYR A 132 -5.24 7.73 -18.03
CA TYR A 132 -4.30 6.98 -17.20
C TYR A 132 -4.47 7.37 -15.73
N ALA A 133 -5.12 8.51 -15.43
CA ALA A 133 -5.46 8.89 -14.06
C ALA A 133 -6.65 8.08 -13.52
N LEU A 134 -6.41 6.79 -13.22
CA LEU A 134 -7.41 5.81 -12.77
C LEU A 134 -8.31 6.33 -11.63
N GLY A 135 -7.74 7.17 -10.76
CA GLY A 135 -8.35 7.71 -9.56
C GLY A 135 -9.01 9.08 -9.70
N ARG A 136 -8.96 9.73 -10.87
CA ARG A 136 -9.35 11.14 -11.03
C ARG A 136 -10.76 11.46 -10.52
N TYR A 137 -11.72 10.58 -10.79
CA TYR A 137 -13.14 10.82 -10.50
C TYR A 137 -13.60 10.25 -9.15
N VAL A 138 -12.68 9.67 -8.37
CA VAL A 138 -13.00 9.00 -7.10
C VAL A 138 -12.30 9.65 -5.90
N THR A 139 -11.75 10.85 -6.09
CA THR A 139 -11.09 11.59 -5.01
C THR A 139 -12.10 12.19 -4.00
N PRO A 140 -11.80 12.20 -2.69
CA PRO A 140 -10.65 11.57 -2.04
C PRO A 140 -10.83 10.05 -1.88
N ALA A 141 -9.79 9.29 -2.19
CA ALA A 141 -9.77 7.84 -2.08
C ALA A 141 -8.45 7.32 -1.48
N ARG A 142 -8.52 6.14 -0.87
CA ARG A 142 -7.36 5.29 -0.56
C ARG A 142 -7.61 3.93 -1.17
N GLY A 143 -6.54 3.25 -1.59
CA GLY A 143 -6.66 2.02 -2.34
C GLY A 143 -5.40 1.17 -2.30
N TYR A 144 -5.41 0.11 -3.07
CA TYR A 144 -4.22 -0.56 -3.57
C TYR A 144 -4.36 -0.72 -5.09
N LEU A 145 -3.25 -0.94 -5.78
CA LEU A 145 -3.22 -1.14 -7.22
C LEU A 145 -2.55 -2.49 -7.53
N THR A 146 -3.16 -3.29 -8.40
CA THR A 146 -2.45 -4.38 -9.09
C THR A 146 -2.22 -4.01 -10.54
N VAL A 147 -1.12 -4.50 -11.10
CA VAL A 147 -0.82 -4.39 -12.53
C VAL A 147 -0.39 -5.76 -13.01
N ASP A 148 -1.19 -6.34 -13.89
CA ASP A 148 -0.99 -7.69 -14.39
C ASP A 148 -0.55 -7.65 -15.86
N ASN A 149 0.39 -8.48 -16.26
CA ASN A 149 0.76 -8.66 -17.66
C ASN A 149 -0.26 -9.61 -18.29
N SER A 150 -1.22 -9.06 -19.05
CA SER A 150 -2.30 -9.86 -19.63
C SER A 150 -1.99 -10.35 -21.05
N ASP A 151 -0.72 -10.66 -21.36
CA ASP A 151 -0.30 -11.04 -22.72
C ASP A 151 -1.00 -12.32 -23.25
N GLY A 152 -1.60 -13.12 -22.36
CA GLY A 152 -2.40 -14.29 -22.73
C GLY A 152 -1.60 -15.42 -23.38
N THR A 153 -0.27 -15.29 -23.46
CA THR A 153 0.63 -16.32 -23.98
C THR A 153 1.05 -17.21 -22.83
N THR A 154 0.31 -18.30 -22.66
CA THR A 154 0.61 -19.36 -21.66
C THR A 154 1.93 -20.11 -21.92
N TRP A 155 2.63 -19.77 -22.98
CA TRP A 155 3.95 -20.27 -23.34
C TRP A 155 4.63 -19.23 -24.22
N ASP A 156 5.55 -18.45 -23.65
CA ASP A 156 6.64 -17.96 -24.47
C ASP A 156 7.46 -19.19 -24.92
N THR A 157 7.41 -19.46 -26.21
CA THR A 157 8.12 -20.61 -26.80
C THR A 157 9.58 -20.29 -27.08
N ASN A 158 10.00 -19.04 -26.85
CA ASN A 158 11.36 -18.58 -27.12
C ASN A 158 12.31 -18.74 -25.93
N GLY A 159 11.79 -19.07 -24.74
CA GLY A 159 12.59 -19.26 -23.53
C GLY A 159 13.07 -17.94 -22.91
N ASP A 160 12.39 -16.83 -23.23
CA ASP A 160 12.58 -15.51 -22.63
C ASP A 160 11.70 -15.34 -21.37
N ASP A 161 11.22 -16.43 -20.76
CA ASP A 161 10.48 -16.48 -19.48
C ASP A 161 11.16 -15.68 -18.32
N GLY A 162 12.37 -15.16 -18.50
CA GLY A 162 13.00 -14.17 -17.61
C GLY A 162 12.43 -12.75 -17.70
N ASP A 163 11.45 -12.52 -18.57
CA ASP A 163 10.77 -11.25 -18.76
C ASP A 163 9.91 -10.91 -17.53
N THR A 164 10.15 -9.72 -16.97
CA THR A 164 9.59 -9.31 -15.66
C THR A 164 8.95 -7.93 -15.72
N MET A 165 7.92 -7.70 -14.91
CA MET A 165 7.52 -6.34 -14.58
C MET A 165 8.24 -5.85 -13.32
N ALA A 166 8.55 -4.56 -13.26
CA ALA A 166 8.98 -3.90 -12.04
C ALA A 166 8.15 -2.65 -11.77
N GLY A 167 7.90 -2.35 -10.50
CA GLY A 167 7.05 -1.24 -10.11
C GLY A 167 7.64 -0.46 -8.95
N GLU A 168 7.46 0.86 -8.97
CA GLU A 168 7.71 1.75 -7.84
C GLU A 168 6.57 2.75 -7.71
N ALA A 169 6.31 3.20 -6.48
CA ALA A 169 5.32 4.22 -6.22
C ALA A 169 5.88 5.30 -5.31
N PHE A 170 5.42 6.53 -5.55
CA PHE A 170 5.68 7.69 -4.72
C PHE A 170 4.35 8.29 -4.29
N VAL A 171 4.13 8.39 -2.99
CA VAL A 171 3.00 9.12 -2.42
C VAL A 171 3.49 10.53 -2.11
N PHE A 172 2.90 11.50 -2.80
CA PHE A 172 3.27 12.90 -2.71
C PHE A 172 2.13 13.71 -2.11
N GLU A 173 2.35 14.25 -0.91
CA GLU A 173 1.53 15.28 -0.31
C GLU A 173 2.18 16.63 -0.63
N PHE A 174 1.48 17.46 -1.39
CA PHE A 174 2.02 18.71 -1.90
C PHE A 174 1.42 19.96 -1.25
N GLY A 175 0.47 19.79 -0.33
CA GLY A 175 0.02 20.88 0.54
C GLY A 175 1.08 21.31 1.54
N SER A 176 1.84 20.33 2.06
CA SER A 176 2.93 20.47 3.01
C SER A 176 4.31 20.12 2.46
N GLY A 177 4.39 19.48 1.28
CA GLY A 177 5.66 19.19 0.61
C GLY A 177 6.37 17.95 1.15
N ALA A 178 5.61 16.90 1.44
CA ALA A 178 6.15 15.62 1.89
C ALA A 178 5.99 14.52 0.85
N ALA A 179 6.99 13.66 0.77
CA ALA A 179 6.98 12.51 -0.13
C ALA A 179 7.55 11.28 0.59
N TRP A 180 7.02 10.12 0.24
CA TRP A 180 7.66 8.84 0.51
C TRP A 180 7.41 7.90 -0.65
N GLY A 181 8.27 6.90 -0.81
CA GLY A 181 8.16 5.93 -1.90
C GLY A 181 8.44 4.52 -1.43
N TYR A 182 8.03 3.57 -2.25
CA TYR A 182 8.23 2.14 -2.02
C TYR A 182 8.24 1.38 -3.35
N GLN A 183 8.87 0.21 -3.34
CA GLN A 183 8.85 -0.72 -4.47
C GLN A 183 7.58 -1.57 -4.41
N ALA A 184 6.96 -1.84 -5.55
CA ALA A 184 5.87 -2.79 -5.66
C ALA A 184 6.34 -4.21 -5.35
N TYR A 185 5.46 -5.02 -4.77
CA TYR A 185 5.67 -6.47 -4.70
C TYR A 185 5.47 -7.09 -6.08
N GLN A 186 6.21 -8.16 -6.37
CA GLN A 186 6.30 -8.82 -7.67
C GLN A 186 5.96 -10.30 -7.50
N SER A 187 4.99 -10.82 -8.24
CA SER A 187 4.56 -12.21 -8.18
C SER A 187 4.30 -12.76 -9.57
N ASN A 188 4.55 -14.06 -9.80
CA ASN A 188 4.13 -14.79 -11.01
C ASN A 188 2.69 -15.31 -10.92
N SER A 189 1.95 -14.90 -9.90
CA SER A 189 0.57 -15.32 -9.67
C SER A 189 -0.21 -14.25 -8.90
N GLU A 190 -1.53 -14.41 -8.90
CA GLU A 190 -2.43 -13.57 -8.10
C GLU A 190 -2.28 -13.79 -6.58
N ASP A 191 -1.49 -14.78 -6.15
CA ASP A 191 -1.22 -15.07 -4.74
C ASP A 191 -0.15 -14.13 -4.18
N LEU A 192 -0.59 -13.18 -3.35
CA LEU A 192 0.26 -12.17 -2.74
C LEU A 192 0.41 -12.35 -1.23
N ARG A 193 0.09 -13.54 -0.70
CA ARG A 193 0.26 -13.84 0.74
C ARG A 193 1.71 -13.78 1.19
N TRP A 194 2.66 -14.01 0.28
CA TRP A 194 4.08 -13.86 0.57
C TRP A 194 4.46 -12.40 0.87
N ALA A 195 3.69 -11.42 0.38
CA ALA A 195 3.96 -9.99 0.59
C ALA A 195 3.56 -9.49 1.98
N ALA A 196 2.80 -10.27 2.75
CA ALA A 196 2.36 -9.90 4.09
C ALA A 196 3.55 -9.48 4.97
N SER A 197 3.42 -8.32 5.62
CA SER A 197 4.42 -7.83 6.57
C SER A 197 4.56 -8.82 7.73
N GLN A 198 5.80 -8.96 8.23
CA GLN A 198 6.09 -9.82 9.37
C GLN A 198 5.12 -9.56 10.54
N SER A 199 4.51 -10.61 11.10
CA SER A 199 3.68 -10.49 12.30
C SER A 199 4.10 -11.52 13.36
N PRO A 200 4.47 -11.08 14.59
CA PRO A 200 4.48 -9.71 15.06
C PRO A 200 5.64 -8.87 14.50
N THR A 201 5.39 -7.58 14.30
CA THR A 201 6.43 -6.56 14.06
C THR A 201 6.57 -5.64 15.28
N PRO A 202 7.77 -5.48 15.86
CA PRO A 202 8.00 -4.47 16.88
C PRO A 202 7.83 -3.06 16.31
N VAL A 203 6.98 -2.25 16.92
CA VAL A 203 6.70 -0.87 16.51
C VAL A 203 6.94 0.09 17.67
N ALA A 204 7.69 1.16 17.40
CA ALA A 204 7.75 2.30 18.31
C ALA A 204 6.44 3.11 18.21
N LEU A 205 5.94 3.61 19.34
CA LEU A 205 4.79 4.49 19.42
C LEU A 205 5.29 5.86 19.84
N MET A 206 5.12 6.85 18.97
CA MET A 206 5.46 8.24 19.30
C MET A 206 4.48 8.79 20.34
N PRO A 207 4.88 9.80 21.12
CA PRO A 207 3.96 10.42 22.06
C PRO A 207 2.75 10.97 21.31
N PHE A 208 1.55 10.72 21.84
CA PHE A 208 0.30 10.99 21.14
C PHE A 208 -0.13 12.44 21.30
N ALA A 209 -0.55 13.05 20.19
CA ALA A 209 -1.13 14.38 20.21
C ALA A 209 -2.47 14.43 20.97
N GLY A 210 -2.70 15.50 21.72
CA GLY A 210 -3.96 15.76 22.42
C GLY A 210 -4.23 14.89 23.66
N VAL A 211 -3.28 14.05 24.08
CA VAL A 211 -3.38 13.30 25.34
C VAL A 211 -2.91 14.19 26.49
N GLU A 212 -3.66 14.21 27.60
CA GLU A 212 -3.30 14.99 28.78
C GLU A 212 -1.88 14.65 29.26
N GLY A 213 -1.04 15.68 29.40
CA GLY A 213 0.37 15.53 29.78
C GLY A 213 1.33 15.26 28.62
N SER A 214 0.84 15.00 27.40
CA SER A 214 1.66 14.97 26.20
C SER A 214 1.86 16.38 25.63
N THR A 215 3.08 16.70 25.23
CA THR A 215 3.44 17.94 24.50
C THR A 215 3.69 17.68 23.02
N SER A 216 3.42 16.46 22.56
CA SER A 216 3.67 16.05 21.19
C SER A 216 2.52 16.45 20.28
N ASP A 217 2.87 16.85 19.06
CA ASP A 217 1.92 17.05 17.97
C ASP A 217 2.02 15.93 16.93
N ILE A 218 2.57 14.77 17.32
CA ILE A 218 2.79 13.63 16.45
C ILE A 218 1.57 12.71 16.48
N THR A 219 1.11 12.34 15.29
CA THR A 219 0.14 11.27 15.08
C THR A 219 0.84 10.06 14.46
N THR A 220 0.50 8.86 14.93
CA THR A 220 0.92 7.59 14.33
C THR A 220 -0.30 6.88 13.77
N ALA A 221 -0.21 6.41 12.53
CA ALA A 221 -1.21 5.59 11.88
C ALA A 221 -0.56 4.42 11.14
N PHE A 222 -1.33 3.36 10.90
CA PHE A 222 -0.94 2.22 10.07
C PHE A 222 -1.85 2.17 8.86
N PHE A 223 -1.27 2.18 7.67
CA PHE A 223 -1.97 1.76 6.46
C PHE A 223 -1.88 0.25 6.36
N VAL A 224 -3.03 -0.39 6.30
CA VAL A 224 -3.17 -1.84 6.35
C VAL A 224 -3.89 -2.27 5.09
N THR A 225 -3.27 -3.19 4.35
CA THR A 225 -3.83 -3.77 3.12
C THR A 225 -3.80 -5.28 3.25
N PRO A 226 -4.94 -5.94 3.52
CA PRO A 226 -5.03 -7.39 3.57
C PRO A 226 -4.51 -8.03 2.27
N VAL A 227 -3.77 -9.12 2.42
CA VAL A 227 -3.29 -9.94 1.30
C VAL A 227 -3.99 -11.29 1.25
N SER A 228 -4.18 -11.82 0.05
CA SER A 228 -4.94 -13.03 -0.22
C SER A 228 -4.27 -13.89 -1.29
N GLY A 229 -4.74 -15.14 -1.43
CA GLY A 229 -4.29 -16.07 -2.48
C GLY A 229 -4.77 -15.71 -3.89
N ASN A 230 -5.67 -14.74 -3.98
CA ASN A 230 -6.03 -14.02 -5.20
C ASN A 230 -6.24 -12.57 -4.74
N GLN A 231 -5.47 -11.62 -5.26
CA GLN A 231 -5.59 -10.18 -4.91
C GLN A 231 -6.39 -9.38 -5.95
N THR A 232 -6.98 -10.08 -6.92
CA THR A 232 -7.62 -9.57 -8.13
C THR A 232 -9.08 -10.05 -8.24
N PRO A 233 -9.92 -9.87 -7.19
CA PRO A 233 -11.31 -10.32 -7.22
C PRO A 233 -12.16 -9.52 -8.21
N ASP A 234 -13.08 -10.19 -8.91
CA ASP A 234 -13.92 -9.61 -9.99
C ASP A 234 -15.15 -8.79 -9.53
N VAL A 235 -15.42 -8.68 -8.23
CA VAL A 235 -16.64 -8.02 -7.72
C VAL A 235 -16.40 -7.23 -6.45
N GLU A 236 -16.26 -7.92 -5.31
CA GLU A 236 -16.00 -7.27 -4.02
C GLU A 236 -14.71 -7.83 -3.45
N ASN A 237 -13.77 -6.92 -3.15
CA ASN A 237 -12.67 -7.27 -2.28
C ASN A 237 -13.15 -7.19 -0.82
N ALA A 238 -13.54 -8.35 -0.28
CA ALA A 238 -13.90 -8.54 1.11
C ALA A 238 -12.75 -9.11 1.96
N TYR A 239 -11.51 -9.17 1.44
CA TYR A 239 -10.36 -9.66 2.19
C TYR A 239 -10.19 -8.83 3.44
N ARG A 240 -10.07 -9.50 4.57
CA ARG A 240 -10.04 -8.88 5.88
C ARG A 240 -8.77 -9.28 6.60
N ALA A 241 -8.12 -8.29 7.19
CA ALA A 241 -7.08 -8.50 8.18
C ALA A 241 -7.49 -7.84 9.49
N ARG A 242 -7.01 -8.39 10.60
CA ARG A 242 -7.11 -7.75 11.91
C ARG A 242 -5.75 -7.26 12.33
N VAL A 243 -5.73 -6.06 12.89
CA VAL A 243 -4.54 -5.46 13.50
C VAL A 243 -4.78 -5.15 14.97
N GLU A 244 -3.75 -5.38 15.78
CA GLU A 244 -3.77 -5.10 17.22
C GLU A 244 -2.37 -5.09 17.82
N TYR A 245 -2.23 -4.48 18.99
CA TYR A 245 -1.01 -4.58 19.79
C TYR A 245 -1.06 -5.77 20.74
N PHE A 246 0.04 -6.53 20.78
CA PHE A 246 0.14 -7.68 21.67
C PHE A 246 1.61 -8.11 21.90
N THR A 247 2.18 -7.75 23.04
CA THR A 247 3.60 -8.02 23.33
C THR A 247 3.80 -9.21 24.28
N THR A 248 2.84 -9.47 25.16
CA THR A 248 2.82 -10.60 26.11
C THR A 248 1.52 -11.38 25.94
N THR A 249 1.40 -12.56 26.57
CA THR A 249 0.18 -13.38 26.56
C THR A 249 -1.08 -12.70 27.12
N ARG A 250 -0.98 -11.49 27.70
CA ARG A 250 -2.10 -10.74 28.28
C ARG A 250 -2.65 -9.62 27.39
N GLY A 251 -2.04 -9.34 26.23
CA GLY A 251 -2.43 -8.21 25.40
C GLY A 251 -1.92 -6.89 25.96
N ASP A 252 -0.61 -6.83 26.11
CA ASP A 252 0.09 -5.68 26.69
C ASP A 252 1.04 -5.02 25.69
N LEU A 253 1.47 -3.83 26.06
CA LEU A 253 2.52 -3.04 25.43
C LEU A 253 3.41 -2.44 26.53
N PHE A 254 4.46 -1.74 26.13
CA PHE A 254 5.39 -1.10 27.05
C PHE A 254 5.36 0.42 26.87
N ASP A 255 5.32 1.17 27.97
CA ASP A 255 5.64 2.60 27.93
C ASP A 255 7.15 2.83 27.75
N ARG A 256 7.59 4.09 27.81
CA ARG A 256 9.00 4.46 27.72
C ARG A 256 9.85 4.04 28.93
N ASP A 257 9.23 3.72 30.05
CA ASP A 257 9.88 3.28 31.29
C ASP A 257 9.78 1.76 31.48
N GLU A 258 9.49 1.02 30.41
CA GLU A 258 9.41 -0.44 30.37
C GLU A 258 8.29 -1.02 31.27
N ASN A 259 7.32 -0.20 31.66
CA ASN A 259 6.15 -0.69 32.38
C ASN A 259 5.18 -1.36 31.42
N VAL A 260 4.71 -2.52 31.83
CA VAL A 260 3.68 -3.28 31.10
C VAL A 260 2.33 -2.62 31.28
N ILE A 261 1.67 -2.28 30.17
CA ILE A 261 0.34 -1.67 30.16
C ILE A 261 -0.60 -2.55 29.32
N SER A 262 -1.69 -3.00 29.95
CA SER A 262 -2.78 -3.72 29.30
C SER A 262 -3.85 -2.76 28.77
N GLY A 263 -4.61 -3.19 27.77
CA GLY A 263 -5.80 -2.46 27.29
C GLY A 263 -5.73 -2.13 25.82
N THR A 264 -5.22 -3.06 25.02
CA THR A 264 -5.18 -2.97 23.57
C THR A 264 -6.55 -3.32 22.99
N LEU A 265 -6.86 -2.73 21.84
CA LEU A 265 -8.08 -2.95 21.08
C LEU A 265 -7.71 -3.48 19.69
N GLN A 266 -8.58 -4.30 19.12
CA GLN A 266 -8.43 -4.84 17.78
C GLN A 266 -9.20 -4.00 16.76
N GLN A 267 -8.66 -3.89 15.55
CA GLN A 267 -9.32 -3.26 14.42
C GLN A 267 -9.31 -4.20 13.22
N ASP A 268 -10.47 -4.37 12.58
CA ASP A 268 -10.61 -5.14 11.35
C ASP A 268 -10.56 -4.19 10.16
N VAL A 269 -9.72 -4.52 9.18
CA VAL A 269 -9.57 -3.78 7.94
C VAL A 269 -9.95 -4.68 6.79
N VAL A 270 -10.90 -4.24 5.97
CA VAL A 270 -11.30 -4.87 4.71
C VAL A 270 -10.68 -4.10 3.55
N CYS A 271 -10.07 -4.79 2.59
CA CYS A 271 -9.42 -4.25 1.39
C CYS A 271 -8.24 -3.27 1.62
N VAL A 272 -8.47 -2.11 2.24
CA VAL A 272 -7.45 -1.14 2.63
C VAL A 272 -8.00 -0.26 3.76
N GLY A 273 -7.15 0.20 4.67
CA GLY A 273 -7.58 1.14 5.70
C GLY A 273 -6.44 1.84 6.42
N ARG A 274 -6.73 3.03 6.93
CA ARG A 274 -5.90 3.79 7.85
C ARG A 274 -6.37 3.55 9.29
N VAL A 275 -5.54 2.87 10.07
CA VAL A 275 -5.80 2.60 11.48
C VAL A 275 -4.96 3.53 12.35
N ASP A 276 -5.61 4.44 13.07
CA ASP A 276 -4.92 5.28 14.05
C ASP A 276 -4.35 4.42 15.18
N ALA A 277 -3.10 4.68 15.57
CA ALA A 277 -2.47 3.97 16.67
C ALA A 277 -3.25 4.10 17.98
N THR A 278 -3.93 5.24 18.19
CA THR A 278 -4.80 5.48 19.35
C THR A 278 -6.07 4.64 19.33
N SER A 279 -6.58 4.26 18.15
CA SER A 279 -7.77 3.40 18.01
C SER A 279 -7.52 1.94 18.41
N LEU A 280 -6.25 1.56 18.56
CA LEU A 280 -5.79 0.26 19.05
C LEU A 280 -5.59 0.26 20.57
N LEU A 281 -6.00 1.33 21.26
CA LEU A 281 -5.81 1.52 22.69
C LEU A 281 -7.15 1.90 23.34
N SER A 282 -7.42 1.37 24.53
CA SER A 282 -8.49 1.88 25.37
C SER A 282 -8.15 3.26 25.92
N ASP A 283 -9.16 4.07 26.26
CA ASP A 283 -8.98 5.41 26.82
C ASP A 283 -8.04 5.43 28.04
N GLY A 284 -8.16 4.43 28.92
CA GLY A 284 -7.30 4.30 30.10
C GLY A 284 -5.84 3.99 29.76
N THR A 285 -5.61 3.24 28.69
CA THR A 285 -4.26 2.93 28.18
C THR A 285 -3.64 4.16 27.54
N LEU A 286 -4.43 4.91 26.76
CA LEU A 286 -3.99 6.10 26.07
C LEU A 286 -3.44 7.17 27.04
N VAL A 287 -4.11 7.39 28.17
CA VAL A 287 -3.64 8.31 29.22
C VAL A 287 -2.28 7.87 29.78
N ARG A 288 -2.04 6.57 29.94
CA ARG A 288 -0.75 6.05 30.44
C ARG A 288 0.36 6.13 29.40
N LEU A 289 0.01 6.01 28.13
CA LEU A 289 0.93 6.11 27.00
C LEU A 289 1.06 7.51 26.40
N GLY A 290 0.66 8.58 27.10
CA GLY A 290 0.76 9.93 26.55
C GLY A 290 2.16 10.27 26.01
N ASN A 291 3.20 9.73 26.66
CA ASN A 291 4.60 9.89 26.27
C ASN A 291 5.10 8.89 25.21
N GLY A 292 4.25 8.02 24.67
CA GLY A 292 4.61 6.97 23.73
C GLY A 292 5.15 5.71 24.43
N GLY A 293 5.77 4.83 23.64
CA GLY A 293 6.21 3.52 24.09
C GLY A 293 6.59 2.61 22.93
N TRP A 294 6.40 1.31 23.10
CA TRP A 294 6.51 0.34 22.00
C TRP A 294 5.59 -0.86 22.23
N ALA A 295 5.26 -1.55 21.14
CA ALA A 295 4.47 -2.77 21.17
C ALA A 295 4.90 -3.71 20.04
N ASN A 296 4.50 -4.97 20.13
CA ASN A 296 4.42 -5.83 18.95
C ASN A 296 3.08 -5.59 18.25
N LEU A 297 3.12 -5.15 17.00
CA LEU A 297 1.95 -5.06 16.12
C LEU A 297 1.73 -6.42 15.45
N TRP A 298 0.54 -6.96 15.61
CA TRP A 298 0.10 -8.17 14.92
C TRP A 298 -0.79 -7.80 13.77
N SER A 299 -0.65 -8.53 12.66
CA SER A 299 -1.51 -8.43 11.48
C SER A 299 -1.75 -9.82 10.91
N TYR A 300 -2.99 -10.30 11.00
CA TYR A 300 -3.35 -11.64 10.54
C TYR A 300 -4.69 -11.63 9.81
N PRO A 301 -4.92 -12.60 8.91
CA PRO A 301 -6.14 -12.61 8.11
C PRO A 301 -7.33 -13.07 8.95
N VAL A 302 -8.52 -12.60 8.58
CA VAL A 302 -9.78 -12.92 9.25
C VAL A 302 -10.76 -13.52 8.26
N LEU A 303 -11.30 -14.68 8.61
CA LEU A 303 -12.38 -15.36 7.88
C LEU A 303 -13.54 -15.59 8.84
N ASP A 304 -14.75 -15.23 8.45
CA ASP A 304 -15.97 -15.34 9.28
C ASP A 304 -15.83 -14.74 10.70
N GLY A 305 -15.06 -13.65 10.82
CA GLY A 305 -14.81 -12.97 12.09
C GLY A 305 -13.82 -13.67 13.02
N GLN A 306 -13.22 -14.78 12.60
CA GLN A 306 -12.18 -15.51 13.34
C GLN A 306 -10.82 -15.42 12.64
N MET A 307 -9.74 -15.59 13.41
CA MET A 307 -8.37 -15.56 12.87
C MET A 307 -8.16 -16.77 11.96
N ALA A 308 -7.52 -16.60 10.82
CA ALA A 308 -7.24 -17.71 9.91
C ALA A 308 -5.76 -18.11 9.98
N ALA A 309 -5.51 -19.42 10.07
CA ALA A 309 -4.22 -20.01 9.68
C ALA A 309 -4.34 -20.42 8.22
N PHE A 310 -3.53 -19.79 7.38
CA PHE A 310 -3.22 -20.31 6.06
C PHE A 310 -1.90 -21.07 6.18
N ASP A 311 -1.97 -22.39 6.40
CA ASP A 311 -0.82 -23.28 6.20
C ASP A 311 -0.90 -23.87 4.77
N PRO A 312 0.17 -23.72 3.94
CA PRO A 312 0.21 -24.22 2.55
C PRO A 312 0.01 -25.73 2.42
N THR A 313 0.22 -26.49 3.49
CA THR A 313 0.07 -27.95 3.54
C THR A 313 -1.21 -28.39 4.25
N ARG A 314 -1.82 -27.51 5.06
CA ARG A 314 -3.03 -27.78 5.83
C ARG A 314 -3.81 -26.48 6.02
N SER A 315 -4.90 -26.25 5.30
CA SER A 315 -5.84 -25.19 5.71
C SER A 315 -6.56 -25.65 6.99
N THR A 316 -5.96 -25.50 8.17
CA THR A 316 -6.53 -26.03 9.43
C THR A 316 -7.69 -25.20 9.97
N GLY A 317 -8.12 -24.16 9.25
CA GLY A 317 -9.29 -23.38 9.62
C GLY A 317 -9.02 -22.37 10.73
N LEU A 318 -10.12 -21.91 11.31
CA LEU A 318 -10.18 -20.76 12.21
C LEU A 318 -9.43 -21.05 13.53
N ILE A 319 -8.58 -20.13 13.95
CA ILE A 319 -7.76 -20.24 15.16
C ILE A 319 -8.38 -19.46 16.32
N SER A 320 -8.27 -20.00 17.53
CA SER A 320 -8.70 -19.33 18.75
C SER A 320 -7.78 -18.16 19.12
N VAL A 321 -8.31 -17.13 19.78
CA VAL A 321 -7.53 -15.94 20.19
C VAL A 321 -6.30 -16.29 21.03
N SER A 322 -6.33 -17.39 21.78
CA SER A 322 -5.19 -17.89 22.59
C SER A 322 -4.05 -18.48 21.76
N ASP A 323 -4.30 -18.87 20.51
CA ASP A 323 -3.35 -19.53 19.63
C ASP A 323 -2.84 -18.59 18.53
N ARG A 324 -2.87 -17.28 18.78
CA ARG A 324 -2.53 -16.22 17.82
C ARG A 324 -1.14 -16.35 17.20
N SER A 325 -0.19 -16.94 17.93
CA SER A 325 1.15 -17.25 17.42
C SER A 325 1.16 -18.28 16.29
N LEU A 326 0.02 -18.93 16.02
CA LEU A 326 -0.17 -19.85 14.90
C LEU A 326 -0.88 -19.18 13.72
N ALA A 327 -1.33 -17.92 13.86
CA ALA A 327 -1.95 -17.18 12.78
C ALA A 327 -0.92 -16.83 11.72
N SER A 328 -1.33 -16.88 10.45
CA SER A 328 -0.48 -16.43 9.35
C SER A 328 -0.42 -14.90 9.30
N ASP A 329 0.65 -14.37 8.72
CA ASP A 329 0.71 -12.96 8.37
C ASP A 329 -0.41 -12.64 7.37
N GLY A 330 -1.12 -11.52 7.58
CA GLY A 330 -2.39 -11.25 6.88
C GLY A 330 -2.47 -9.99 6.06
N ALA A 331 -1.50 -9.07 6.19
CA ALA A 331 -1.57 -7.78 5.53
C ALA A 331 -0.18 -7.21 5.28
N VAL A 332 -0.07 -6.36 4.26
CA VAL A 332 1.01 -5.38 4.20
C VAL A 332 0.68 -4.24 5.15
N VAL A 333 1.66 -3.83 5.95
CA VAL A 333 1.54 -2.74 6.91
C VAL A 333 2.59 -1.67 6.64
N ILE A 334 2.12 -0.43 6.51
CA ILE A 334 2.95 0.76 6.39
C ILE A 334 2.65 1.67 7.57
N LYS A 335 3.65 1.95 8.40
CA LYS A 335 3.54 2.90 9.49
C LYS A 335 3.76 4.31 8.95
N LEU A 336 2.86 5.23 9.27
CA LEU A 336 2.99 6.67 9.01
C LEU A 336 3.05 7.43 10.33
N GLU A 337 4.03 8.30 10.47
CA GLU A 337 4.15 9.28 11.53
C GLU A 337 4.11 10.68 10.94
N TYR A 338 3.29 11.57 11.49
CA TYR A 338 3.19 12.92 10.97
C TYR A 338 2.83 13.94 12.04
N SER A 339 3.24 15.20 11.85
CA SER A 339 2.88 16.30 12.76
C SER A 339 1.57 16.95 12.36
N VAL A 340 0.76 17.32 13.34
CA VAL A 340 -0.44 18.16 13.13
C VAL A 340 -0.23 19.64 13.45
N GLY A 341 0.80 19.99 14.24
CA GLY A 341 0.98 21.34 14.81
C GLY A 341 2.20 22.13 14.30
N GLY A 342 2.97 21.59 13.34
CA GLY A 342 4.23 22.22 12.89
C GLY A 342 5.28 22.31 14.01
N MET A 343 5.17 21.49 15.04
CA MET A 343 6.12 21.39 16.14
C MET A 343 6.68 19.97 16.21
N PHE A 344 7.97 19.84 16.49
CA PHE A 344 8.61 18.58 16.82
C PHE A 344 9.43 18.76 18.09
N ASN A 345 9.04 18.07 19.16
CA ASN A 345 9.71 18.15 20.45
C ASN A 345 9.85 19.60 20.99
N GLY A 346 8.80 20.41 20.84
CA GLY A 346 8.79 21.82 21.28
C GLY A 346 9.51 22.79 20.34
N GLU A 347 10.16 22.30 19.29
CA GLU A 347 10.78 23.14 18.27
C GLU A 347 9.80 23.37 17.11
N SER A 348 9.70 24.61 16.64
CA SER A 348 8.91 24.92 15.45
C SER A 348 9.59 24.37 14.21
N MET A 349 8.84 23.61 13.43
CA MET A 349 9.18 23.22 12.08
C MET A 349 8.41 24.11 11.12
N ASN A 350 9.08 24.53 10.05
CA ASN A 350 8.45 25.40 9.05
C ASN A 350 7.30 24.71 8.30
N ASP A 351 7.26 23.37 8.30
CA ASP A 351 6.29 22.54 7.59
C ASP A 351 5.95 21.27 8.40
N THR A 352 5.04 20.43 7.88
CA THR A 352 4.74 19.15 8.52
C THR A 352 5.80 18.11 8.20
N PHE A 353 6.26 17.36 9.21
CA PHE A 353 7.00 16.14 8.93
C PHE A 353 6.02 15.02 8.62
N ASN A 354 6.39 14.17 7.66
CA ASN A 354 5.75 12.88 7.42
C ASN A 354 6.87 11.86 7.25
N ASN A 355 6.83 10.79 8.03
CA ASN A 355 7.76 9.66 7.95
C ASN A 355 6.96 8.39 7.74
N ALA A 356 7.27 7.64 6.69
CA ALA A 356 6.61 6.38 6.37
C ALA A 356 7.62 5.23 6.36
N ILE A 357 7.24 4.10 6.97
CA ILE A 357 8.05 2.88 7.03
C ILE A 357 7.16 1.72 6.61
N MET A 358 7.52 1.07 5.50
CA MET A 358 6.90 -0.19 5.08
C MET A 358 7.60 -1.35 5.77
N TYR A 359 6.84 -2.19 6.48
CA TYR A 359 7.40 -3.38 7.11
C TYR A 359 7.56 -4.50 6.09
N GLY A 360 8.78 -5.02 6.00
CA GLY A 360 9.11 -6.07 5.04
C GLY A 360 8.37 -7.39 5.32
N PRO A 361 8.29 -8.27 4.32
CA PRO A 361 7.70 -9.59 4.51
C PRO A 361 8.46 -10.46 5.52
N ASP A 362 7.77 -11.40 6.16
CA ASP A 362 8.45 -12.42 6.98
C ASP A 362 9.42 -13.24 6.13
N ALA A 363 10.68 -13.28 6.54
CA ALA A 363 11.71 -14.09 5.90
C ALA A 363 11.40 -15.60 5.96
N ASN A 364 10.55 -16.02 6.90
CA ASN A 364 10.10 -17.41 7.05
C ASN A 364 8.72 -17.67 6.43
N ASN A 365 8.18 -16.71 5.67
CA ASN A 365 6.89 -16.87 5.02
C ASN A 365 6.92 -18.12 4.12
N PRO A 366 6.02 -19.11 4.34
CA PRO A 366 6.09 -20.39 3.64
C PRO A 366 5.52 -20.33 2.22
N TRP A 367 4.96 -19.19 1.80
CA TRP A 367 4.42 -18.98 0.46
C TRP A 367 5.55 -18.69 -0.54
N PRO A 368 5.51 -19.28 -1.75
CA PRO A 368 6.48 -18.97 -2.79
C PRO A 368 6.40 -17.49 -3.18
N ARG A 369 7.54 -16.92 -3.52
CA ARG A 369 7.64 -15.60 -4.15
C ARG A 369 7.36 -15.69 -5.65
#